data_AF-A0A5J6SLP1-F1
#
_entry.id   AF-A0A5J6SLP1-F1
#
_cell.length_a   1.000
_cell.length_b   1.000
_cell.length_c   1.000
_cell.angle_alpha   90.00
_cell.angle_beta   90.00
_cell.angle_gamma   90.00
#
_symmetry.space_group_name_H-M   'P 1'
#
loop_
_entity.id
_entity.type
_entity.pdbx_description
1 polymer ?
#
loop_
_entity_poly.entity_id
_entity_poly.type
_entity_poly.pdbx_seq_one_letter_code
_entity_poly.pdbx_strand_id
1 'polypeptide(L)' 'MKVGEKMIERTSNENSILIRSDGSETKLEAPSSGHGEHRIIWKDGKILDVVKEERIRIQEKKI' A
#
# COMPACT_ATOMS: atom_id res chain seq x y z
N MET A 1 -12.88 -19.67 -17.37
CA MET A 1 -11.74 -19.08 -16.63
C MET A 1 -12.28 -17.98 -15.74
N LYS A 2 -12.11 -18.06 -14.42
CA LYS A 2 -12.42 -16.94 -13.51
C LYS A 2 -11.37 -15.86 -13.76
N VAL A 3 -11.80 -14.73 -14.30
CA VAL A 3 -10.99 -13.50 -14.36
C VAL A 3 -10.65 -13.16 -12.91
N GLY A 4 -9.36 -13.08 -12.57
CA GLY A 4 -8.94 -12.68 -11.23
C GLY A 4 -9.46 -11.28 -10.95
N GLU A 5 -10.44 -11.17 -10.06
CA GLU A 5 -10.94 -9.88 -9.59
C GLU A 5 -9.83 -9.15 -8.86
N LYS A 6 -9.49 -7.95 -9.36
CA LYS A 6 -8.53 -7.05 -8.72
C LYS A 6 -9.29 -6.21 -7.71
N MET A 7 -9.00 -6.43 -6.44
CA MET A 7 -9.67 -5.78 -5.33
C MET A 7 -8.63 -5.23 -4.37
N ILE A 8 -8.80 -3.96 -4.00
CA ILE A 8 -8.08 -3.34 -2.89
C ILE A 8 -9.07 -3.35 -1.72
N GLU A 9 -8.83 -4.21 -0.74
CA GLU A 9 -9.68 -4.32 0.45
C GLU A 9 -8.94 -3.71 1.65
N ARG A 10 -9.63 -2.82 2.36
CA ARG A 10 -9.19 -2.34 3.67
C ARG A 10 -9.78 -3.25 4.73
N THR A 11 -8.97 -4.10 5.32
CA THR A 11 -9.41 -4.96 6.43
C THR A 11 -9.50 -4.13 7.70
N SER A 12 -10.68 -4.02 8.31
CA SER A 12 -10.92 -3.13 9.47
C SER A 12 -10.10 -3.46 10.72
N ASN A 13 -9.52 -4.66 10.78
CA ASN A 13 -8.86 -5.19 11.99
C ASN A 13 -7.34 -5.03 11.94
N GLU A 14 -6.78 -4.66 10.79
CA GLU A 14 -5.34 -4.47 10.60
C GLU A 14 -5.11 -3.15 9.87
N ASN A 15 -4.18 -2.31 10.33
CA ASN A 15 -3.82 -1.05 9.66
C ASN A 15 -3.01 -1.31 8.39
N SER A 16 -3.61 -2.06 7.46
CA SER A 16 -2.98 -2.56 6.26
C SER A 16 -3.92 -2.51 5.05
N ILE A 17 -3.32 -2.55 3.87
CA ILE A 17 -4.01 -2.66 2.59
C ILE A 17 -3.61 -4.00 1.97
N LEU A 18 -4.59 -4.81 1.60
CA LEU A 18 -4.36 -6.04 0.83
C LEU A 18 -4.54 -5.76 -0.66
N ILE A 19 -3.53 -6.13 -1.44
CA ILE A 19 -3.56 -6.07 -2.89
C ILE A 19 -3.54 -7.50 -3.43
N ARG A 20 -4.59 -7.88 -4.17
CA ARG A 20 -4.67 -9.16 -4.87
C ARG A 20 -4.51 -8.96 -6.37
N SER A 21 -3.53 -9.62 -6.98
CA SER A 21 -3.27 -9.57 -8.43
C SER A 21 -2.76 -10.92 -8.93
N ASP A 22 -3.37 -11.43 -10.01
CA ASP A 22 -2.95 -12.67 -10.71
C ASP A 22 -2.68 -13.88 -9.78
N GLY A 23 -3.48 -14.04 -8.72
CA GLY A 23 -3.39 -15.14 -7.76
C GLY A 23 -2.39 -14.94 -6.61
N SER A 24 -1.67 -13.82 -6.59
CA SER A 24 -0.78 -13.43 -5.49
C SER A 24 -1.43 -12.36 -4.61
N GLU A 25 -1.13 -12.40 -3.32
CA GLU A 25 -1.56 -11.41 -2.33
C GLU A 25 -0.33 -10.67 -1.77
N THR A 26 -0.40 -9.35 -1.77
CA THR A 26 0.60 -8.47 -1.17
C THR A 26 -0.05 -7.63 -0.10
N LYS A 27 0.44 -7.76 1.14
CA LYS A 27 -0.02 -6.96 2.27
C LYS A 27 0.87 -5.73 2.44
N LEU A 28 0.27 -4.55 2.44
CA LEU A 28 0.93 -3.28 2.67
C LEU A 28 0.57 -2.77 4.06
N GLU A 29 1.52 -2.85 4.98
CA GLU A 29 1.37 -2.28 6.33
C GLU A 29 1.57 -0.76 6.30
N ALA A 30 0.95 -0.06 7.26
CA ALA A 30 1.22 1.35 7.48
C ALA A 30 2.75 1.65 7.59
N PRO A 31 3.20 2.85 7.17
CA PRO A 31 4.58 3.29 7.39
C PRO A 31 4.95 3.25 8.87
N SER A 32 6.13 2.70 9.19
CA SER A 32 6.58 2.51 10.58
C SER A 32 6.84 3.83 11.31
N SER A 33 7.24 4.86 10.56
CA SER A 33 7.35 6.26 11.03
C SER A 33 6.00 6.92 11.40
N GLY A 34 4.86 6.26 11.15
CA GLY A 34 3.53 6.80 11.40
C GLY A 34 3.04 7.79 10.34
N HIS A 35 3.89 8.16 9.37
CA HIS A 35 3.52 9.07 8.28
C HIS A 35 4.25 8.67 6.99
N GLY A 36 3.52 8.59 5.88
CA GLY A 36 4.07 8.19 4.59
C GLY A 36 2.97 7.93 3.56
N GLU A 37 3.36 7.43 2.40
CA GLU A 37 2.45 7.13 1.29
C GLU A 37 2.79 5.80 0.62
N HIS A 38 1.77 5.18 0.02
CA HIS A 38 1.93 4.06 -0.89
C HIS A 38 1.41 4.49 -2.27
N ARG A 39 2.21 4.28 -3.31
CA ARG A 39 1.84 4.57 -4.69
C ARG A 39 1.76 3.27 -5.48
N ILE A 40 0.56 2.95 -5.97
CA ILE A 40 0.31 1.75 -6.78
C ILE A 40 0.52 2.12 -8.25
N ILE A 41 1.38 1.37 -8.93
CA ILE A 41 1.72 1.59 -10.34
C ILE A 41 0.99 0.57 -11.19
N TRP A 42 0.24 1.05 -12.17
CA TRP A 42 -0.48 0.23 -13.13
C TRP A 42 0.22 0.25 -14.48
N LYS A 43 0.26 -0.91 -15.15
CA LYS A 43 0.70 -1.04 -16.54
C LYS A 43 -0.20 -2.03 -17.25
N ASP A 44 -0.73 -1.64 -18.41
CA ASP A 44 -1.61 -2.48 -19.25
C ASP A 44 -2.80 -3.08 -18.47
N GLY A 45 -3.39 -2.26 -17.59
CA GLY A 45 -4.53 -2.65 -16.75
C GLY A 45 -4.19 -3.62 -15.61
N LYS A 46 -2.91 -3.94 -15.38
CA LYS A 46 -2.42 -4.77 -14.26
C LYS A 46 -1.65 -3.93 -13.24
N ILE A 47 -1.69 -4.35 -11.98
CA ILE A 47 -0.80 -3.81 -10.95
C ILE A 47 0.59 -4.34 -11.28
N LEU A 48 1.52 -3.44 -11.52
CA LEU A 48 2.92 -3.75 -11.80
C LEU A 48 3.73 -3.69 -10.51
N ASP A 49 3.67 -2.55 -9.82
CA ASP A 49 4.51 -2.27 -8.65
C ASP A 49 3.74 -1.49 -7.58
N VAL A 50 4.30 -1.51 -6.37
CA VAL A 50 3.95 -0.61 -5.28
C VAL A 50 5.21 0.05 -4.76
N VAL A 51 5.21 1.38 -4.72
CA VAL A 51 6.27 2.16 -4.06
C VAL A 51 5.80 2.54 -2.67
N LYS A 52 6.60 2.21 -1.65
CA LYS A 52 6.39 2.63 -0.26
C LYS A 52 7.35 3.75 0.08
N GLU A 53 6.81 4.87 0.57
CA GLU A 53 7.60 6.00 1.03
C GLU A 53 7.25 6.35 2.48
N GLU A 54 8.29 6.48 3.30
CA GLU A 54 8.17 6.91 4.69
C GLU A 54 8.59 8.38 4.81
N ARG A 55 7.88 9.14 5.63
CA ARG A 55 8.12 10.57 5.84
C ARG A 55 8.41 10.86 7.30
N ILE A 56 9.66 11.21 7.58
CA ILE A 56 10.09 11.65 8.91
C ILE A 56 9.92 13.16 9.00
N ARG A 57 9.08 13.64 9.93
CA ARG A 57 8.91 15.07 10.17
C ARG A 57 9.96 15.56 11.15
N ILE A 58 10.79 16.50 10.73
CA ILE A 58 11.72 17.19 11.63
C ILE A 58 10.87 18.14 12.49
N GLN A 59 10.82 17.91 13.80
CA GLN A 59 10.20 18.85 14.74
C GLN A 59 11.24 19.90 15.11
N GLU A 60 10.98 21.17 14.77
CA GLU A 60 11.71 22.27 15.41
C GLU A 60 11.26 22.32 16.87
N LYS A 61 12.16 21.93 17.79
CA LYS A 61 11.99 22.27 19.20
C LYS A 61 11.99 23.79 19.27
N LYS A 62 10.85 24.40 19.63
CA LYS A 62 10.87 25.77 20.17
C LYS A 62 11.75 25.72 21.43
N ILE A 63 12.94 26.31 21.34
CA ILE A 63 13.80 26.62 22.47
C ILE A 63 13.16 27.78 23.23
#